data_AF-A0A6V8NLW7-F1
#
_entry.id   AF-A0A6V8NLW7-F1
#
_cell.length_a   1.000
_cell.length_b   1.000
_cell.length_c   1.000
_cell.angle_alpha   90.00
_cell.angle_beta   90.00
_cell.angle_gamma   90.00
#
_symmetry.space_group_name_H-M   'P 1'
#
loop_
_entity.id
_entity.type
_entity.pdbx_description
1 polymer ?
#
loop_
_entity_poly.entity_id
_entity_poly.type
_entity_poly.pdbx_seq_one_letter_code
_entity_poly.pdbx_strand_id
1 'polypeptide(L)'
;MRKLTDEQIERVVSLLEEGKPLPDDYRPLLFDTKKEYELIYADKEREEDILADTMAVPLQRVKTFRNGKDGNGWTNMLIFGDNLQVLKTLLQMKQEGKLKNADGTPGGEAGLY
;
A
#
# COMPACT_ATOMS: atom_id res chain seq x y z
N MET A 1 -17.41 4.59 -23.24
CA MET A 1 -17.19 3.35 -24.03
C MET A 1 -17.79 3.52 -25.40
N ARG A 2 -17.00 3.43 -26.46
CA ARG A 2 -17.54 3.24 -27.83
C ARG A 2 -18.13 1.84 -27.88
N LYS A 3 -19.36 1.69 -28.39
CA LYS A 3 -19.96 0.37 -28.56
C LYS A 3 -19.28 -0.34 -29.74
N LEU A 4 -18.82 -1.57 -29.52
CA LEU A 4 -18.38 -2.46 -30.59
C LEU A 4 -19.58 -2.83 -31.45
N THR A 5 -19.36 -3.05 -32.75
CA THR A 5 -20.36 -3.65 -33.63
C THR A 5 -20.47 -5.16 -33.38
N ASP A 6 -21.58 -5.77 -33.77
CA ASP A 6 -21.79 -7.21 -33.57
C ASP A 6 -20.73 -8.05 -34.29
N GLU A 7 -20.31 -7.65 -35.50
CA GLU A 7 -19.20 -8.26 -36.25
C GLU A 7 -17.86 -8.17 -35.51
N GLN A 8 -17.62 -7.04 -34.83
CA GLN A 8 -16.41 -6.85 -34.03
C GLN A 8 -16.41 -7.75 -32.79
N ILE A 9 -17.58 -7.97 -32.18
CA ILE A 9 -17.74 -8.87 -31.03
C ILE A 9 -17.48 -10.32 -31.46
N GLU A 10 -18.11 -10.79 -32.54
CA GLU A 10 -17.92 -12.16 -33.03
C GLU A 10 -16.45 -12.44 -33.39
N ARG A 11 -15.76 -11.47 -33.99
CA ARG A 11 -14.36 -11.61 -34.34
C ARG A 11 -13.43 -11.62 -33.12
N VAL A 12 -13.76 -10.86 -32.07
CA VAL A 12 -13.03 -10.92 -30.80
C VAL A 12 -13.24 -12.28 -30.14
N VAL A 13 -14.47 -12.79 -30.12
CA VAL A 13 -14.80 -14.10 -29.54
C VAL A 13 -14.06 -15.22 -30.27
N SER A 14 -14.06 -15.25 -31.61
CA SER A 14 -13.38 -16.30 -32.36
C SER A 14 -11.86 -16.30 -32.13
N LEU A 15 -11.24 -15.11 -32.07
CA LEU A 15 -9.81 -15.00 -31.78
C LEU A 15 -9.47 -15.49 -30.36
N LEU A 16 -10.34 -15.23 -29.38
CA LEU A 16 -10.17 -15.73 -28.01
C LEU A 16 -10.37 -17.24 -27.90
N GLU A 17 -11.35 -17.80 -28.61
CA GLU A 17 -11.58 -19.25 -28.69
C GLU A 17 -10.42 -19.99 -29.38
N GLU A 18 -9.81 -19.38 -30.39
CA GLU A 18 -8.63 -19.89 -31.09
C GLU A 18 -7.33 -19.67 -30.30
N GLY A 19 -7.37 -18.95 -29.17
CA GLY A 19 -6.19 -18.61 -28.36
C GLY A 19 -5.22 -17.66 -29.05
N LYS A 20 -5.67 -16.91 -30.06
CA LYS A 20 -4.85 -15.95 -30.82
C LYS A 20 -4.84 -14.58 -30.13
N PRO A 21 -3.74 -13.83 -30.23
CA PRO A 21 -3.69 -12.47 -29.69
C PRO A 21 -4.67 -11.56 -30.44
N LEU A 22 -5.30 -10.65 -29.69
CA LEU A 22 -6.19 -9.63 -30.25
C LEU A 22 -5.38 -8.60 -31.04
N PRO A 23 -5.84 -8.17 -32.23
CA PRO A 23 -5.22 -7.07 -32.97
C PRO A 23 -5.22 -5.76 -32.19
N ASP A 24 -4.17 -4.95 -32.36
CA ASP A 24 -3.99 -3.66 -31.66
C ASP A 24 -5.13 -2.66 -31.92
N ASP A 25 -5.83 -2.79 -33.05
CA ASP A 25 -6.97 -1.95 -33.42
C ASP A 25 -8.12 -2.03 -32.40
N TYR A 26 -8.25 -3.15 -31.68
CA TYR A 26 -9.26 -3.33 -30.63
C TYR A 26 -8.86 -2.72 -29.29
N ARG A 27 -7.58 -2.41 -29.08
CA ARG A 27 -7.06 -1.88 -27.81
C ARG A 27 -7.76 -0.59 -27.35
N PRO A 28 -7.94 0.46 -28.17
CA PRO A 28 -8.67 1.67 -27.78
C PRO A 28 -10.20 1.50 -27.73
N LEU A 29 -10.73 0.41 -28.28
CA LEU A 29 -12.16 0.07 -28.23
C LEU A 29 -12.53 -0.69 -26.96
N LEU A 30 -11.67 -1.62 -26.53
CA LEU A 30 -11.86 -2.48 -25.37
C LEU A 30 -11.37 -1.85 -24.07
N PHE A 31 -10.27 -1.10 -24.11
CA PHE A 31 -9.65 -0.50 -22.94
C PHE A 31 -9.73 1.03 -23.03
N ASP A 32 -10.26 1.66 -21.99
CA ASP A 32 -10.21 3.11 -21.84
C ASP A 32 -8.74 3.51 -21.64
N THR A 33 -8.14 4.17 -22.63
CA THR A 33 -6.73 4.57 -22.59
C THR A 33 -6.57 5.81 -21.71
N LYS A 34 -6.89 5.71 -20.42
CA LYS A 34 -6.33 6.63 -19.44
C LYS A 34 -4.83 6.36 -19.41
N LYS A 35 -4.04 7.31 -19.89
CA LYS A 35 -2.58 7.23 -19.82
C LYS A 35 -2.18 7.37 -18.35
N GLU A 36 -1.98 6.24 -17.69
CA GLU A 36 -1.32 6.18 -16.39
C GLU A 36 0.19 6.21 -16.66
N TYR A 37 0.89 7.19 -16.11
CA TYR A 37 2.34 7.30 -16.20
C TYR A 37 2.94 6.70 -14.93
N GLU A 38 3.78 5.69 -15.09
CA GLU A 38 4.54 5.10 -13.99
C GLU A 38 6.03 5.34 -14.19
N LEU A 39 6.73 5.74 -13.12
CA LEU A 39 8.18 5.78 -13.10
C LEU A 39 8.72 4.39 -12.76
N ILE A 40 9.37 3.75 -13.73
CA ILE A 40 10.06 2.46 -13.55
C ILE A 40 11.56 2.70 -13.65
N TYR A 41 12.33 2.09 -12.75
CA TYR A 41 13.78 2.08 -12.78
C TYR A 41 14.29 0.71 -12.35
N ALA A 42 15.55 0.41 -12.66
CA ALA A 42 16.16 -0.88 -12.30
C ALA A 42 16.09 -1.12 -10.79
N ASP A 43 15.80 -2.35 -10.38
CA ASP A 43 15.67 -2.77 -8.98
C ASP A 43 14.56 -2.05 -8.18
N LYS A 44 13.64 -1.34 -8.85
CA LYS A 44 12.42 -0.85 -8.21
C LYS A 44 11.51 -2.02 -7.89
N GLU A 45 11.53 -2.47 -6.65
CA GLU A 45 10.59 -3.46 -6.13
C GLU A 45 9.17 -2.90 -6.11
N ARG A 46 8.19 -3.79 -6.27
CA ARG A 46 6.78 -3.42 -6.15
C ARG A 46 6.48 -3.14 -4.69
N GLU A 47 5.75 -2.05 -4.42
CA GLU A 47 5.37 -1.66 -3.06
C GLU A 47 4.60 -2.78 -2.33
N GLU A 48 3.73 -3.48 -3.06
CA GLU A 48 2.96 -4.63 -2.54
C GLU A 48 3.87 -5.74 -2.02
N ASP A 49 4.95 -6.04 -2.74
CA ASP A 49 5.89 -7.10 -2.40
C ASP A 49 6.69 -6.69 -1.15
N ILE A 50 7.21 -5.45 -1.10
CA ILE A 50 7.89 -4.90 0.08
C ILE A 50 7.00 -4.97 1.32
N LEU A 51 5.73 -4.58 1.21
CA LEU A 51 4.79 -4.58 2.32
C LEU A 51 4.39 -5.98 2.78
N ALA A 52 4.35 -6.95 1.87
CA ALA A 52 4.04 -8.35 2.17
C ALA A 52 5.20 -9.07 2.85
N ASP A 53 6.43 -8.84 2.36
CA ASP A 53 7.64 -9.50 2.86
C ASP A 53 8.16 -8.89 4.17
N THR A 54 7.78 -7.65 4.47
CA THR A 54 8.13 -7.00 5.73
C THR A 54 7.36 -7.61 6.91
N MET A 55 8.06 -8.36 7.74
CA MET A 55 7.56 -8.83 9.02
C MET A 55 7.58 -7.72 10.09
N ALA A 56 6.53 -7.67 10.90
CA ALA A 56 6.49 -6.81 12.08
C ALA A 56 7.44 -7.36 13.17
N VAL A 57 8.15 -6.44 13.84
CA VAL A 57 9.04 -6.77 14.96
C VAL A 57 8.43 -6.37 16.30
N PRO A 58 8.62 -7.15 17.38
CA PRO A 58 8.12 -6.79 18.69
C PRO A 58 8.90 -5.57 19.24
N LEU A 59 8.17 -4.56 19.74
CA LEU A 59 8.78 -3.41 20.40
C LEU A 59 9.02 -3.69 21.88
N GLN A 60 10.28 -3.59 22.32
CA GLN A 60 10.65 -3.74 23.73
C GLN A 60 11.01 -2.37 24.35
N ARG A 61 10.41 -2.06 25.51
CA ARG A 61 10.75 -0.86 26.26
C ARG A 61 12.12 -1.03 26.93
N VAL A 62 13.11 -0.27 26.46
CA VAL A 62 14.46 -0.27 27.02
C VAL A 62 14.63 0.79 28.11
N LYS A 63 14.06 1.98 27.90
CA LYS A 63 14.22 3.11 28.82
C LYS A 63 13.02 4.04 28.77
N THR A 64 12.66 4.61 29.92
CA THR A 64 11.62 5.65 30.03
C THR A 64 12.27 6.97 30.41
N PHE A 65 12.01 8.01 29.62
CA PHE A 65 12.48 9.37 29.88
C PHE A 65 11.33 10.22 30.40
N ARG A 66 10.98 10.02 31.68
CA ARG A 66 10.12 10.88 32.51
C ARG A 66 10.00 10.19 33.87
N ASN A 67 10.38 10.86 34.95
CA ASN A 67 10.32 10.34 36.32
C ASN A 67 8.86 10.25 36.84
N GLY A 68 7.99 9.50 36.16
CA GLY A 68 6.64 9.18 36.65
C GLY A 68 5.62 10.31 36.68
N LYS A 69 5.87 11.44 36.00
CA LYS A 69 4.84 12.47 35.77
C LYS A 69 4.15 12.21 34.44
N ASP A 70 2.88 11.84 34.51
CA ASP A 70 2.02 11.76 33.34
C ASP A 70 1.90 13.17 32.76
N GLY A 71 2.45 13.34 31.55
CA GLY A 71 2.18 14.55 30.78
C GLY A 71 0.74 14.56 30.28
N ASN A 72 0.34 15.68 29.66
CA ASN A 72 -1.00 16.02 29.17
C ASN A 72 -1.64 15.04 28.14
N GLY A 73 -1.65 13.73 28.39
CA GLY A 73 -2.27 12.70 27.54
C GLY A 73 -1.46 12.27 26.31
N TRP A 74 -0.27 12.82 26.09
CA TRP A 74 0.60 12.52 24.94
C TRP A 74 1.88 11.81 25.36
N THR A 75 2.25 10.77 24.62
CA THR A 75 3.45 9.95 24.86
C THR A 75 4.32 9.94 23.61
N ASN A 76 5.59 10.31 23.76
CA ASN A 76 6.58 10.25 22.69
C ASN A 76 7.40 8.95 22.84
N MET A 77 7.73 8.32 21.72
CA MET A 77 8.57 7.12 21.68
C MET A 77 9.80 7.39 20.83
N LEU A 78 10.97 6.97 21.32
CA LEU A 78 12.19 6.84 20.55
C LEU A 78 12.41 5.36 20.29
N ILE A 79 12.36 4.94 19.03
CA ILE A 79 12.45 3.54 18.62
C ILE A 79 13.76 3.35 17.87
N PHE A 80 14.55 2.38 18.30
CA PHE A 80 15.80 2.00 17.64
C PHE A 80 15.59 0.69 16.88
N GLY A 81 15.87 0.69 15.58
CA GLY A 81 15.71 -0.49 14.73
C GLY A 81 15.58 -0.12 13.26
N ASP A 82 15.23 -1.13 12.45
CA ASP A 82 14.88 -0.94 11.05
C ASP A 82 13.54 -0.20 10.93
N ASN A 83 13.52 0.91 10.17
CA ASN A 83 12.35 1.77 10.06
C ASN A 83 11.16 1.05 9.42
N LEU A 84 11.39 0.22 8.40
CA LEU A 84 10.33 -0.44 7.64
C LEU A 84 9.60 -1.46 8.53
N GLN A 85 10.36 -2.28 9.26
CA GLN A 85 9.80 -3.25 10.20
C GLN A 85 9.09 -2.56 11.38
N VAL A 86 9.64 -1.46 11.89
CA VAL A 86 9.02 -0.67 12.97
C VAL A 86 7.70 -0.06 12.51
N LEU A 87 7.66 0.54 11.31
CA LEU A 87 6.44 1.11 10.74
C LEU A 87 5.35 0.05 10.56
N LYS A 88 5.72 -1.17 10.14
CA LYS A 88 4.80 -2.32 10.07
C LYS A 88 4.21 -2.65 11.43
N THR A 89 5.02 -2.69 12.49
CA THR A 89 4.52 -2.92 13.85
C THR A 89 3.59 -1.80 14.33
N LEU A 90 3.94 -0.54 14.08
CA LEU A 90 3.10 0.60 14.44
C LEU A 90 1.76 0.56 13.71
N LEU A 91 1.75 0.18 12.43
CA LEU A 91 0.52 0.00 11.67
C LEU A 91 -0.39 -1.07 12.28
N GLN A 92 0.17 -2.20 12.69
CA GLN A 92 -0.57 -3.26 13.39
C GLN A 92 -1.11 -2.78 14.74
N MET A 93 -0.29 -2.08 15.54
CA MET A 93 -0.72 -1.51 16.82
C MET A 93 -1.86 -0.49 16.65
N LYS A 94 -1.87 0.27 15.55
CA LYS A 94 -2.98 1.16 15.19
C LYS A 94 -4.26 0.39 14.87
N GLN A 95 -4.17 -0.70 14.11
CA GLN A 95 -5.31 -1.57 13.80
C GLN A 95 -5.87 -2.25 15.06
N GLU A 96 -5.01 -2.66 15.99
CA GLU A 96 -5.38 -3.22 17.29
C GLU A 96 -5.92 -2.16 18.28
N GLY A 97 -5.93 -0.89 17.89
CA GLY A 97 -6.42 0.22 18.73
C GLY A 97 -5.51 0.56 19.91
N LYS A 98 -4.23 0.15 19.88
CA LYS A 98 -3.21 0.50 20.87
C LYS A 98 -2.63 1.90 20.65
N LEU A 99 -2.69 2.40 19.41
CA LEU A 99 -2.33 3.77 19.05
C LEU A 99 -3.61 4.56 18.75
N LYS A 100 -3.99 5.41 19.71
CA LYS A 100 -5.17 6.26 19.63
C LYS A 100 -4.80 7.70 19.95
N ASN A 101 -5.40 8.62 19.21
CA ASN A 101 -5.36 10.04 19.50
C ASN A 101 -6.23 10.35 20.74
N ALA A 102 -6.10 11.57 21.26
CA ALA A 102 -6.87 12.04 22.41
C ALA A 102 -8.40 12.05 22.17
N ASP A 103 -8.82 12.10 20.90
CA ASP A 103 -10.23 12.03 20.47
C ASP A 103 -10.75 10.59 20.31
N GLY A 104 -9.91 9.58 20.61
CA GLY A 104 -10.25 8.15 20.49
C GLY A 104 -10.13 7.59 19.08
N THR A 105 -9.79 8.41 18.08
CA THR A 105 -9.54 7.94 16.71
C THR A 105 -8.22 7.15 16.63
N PRO A 106 -8.11 6.13 15.77
CA PRO A 106 -6.84 5.44 15.56
C PRO A 106 -5.80 6.40 14.99
N GLY A 107 -4.66 6.57 15.66
CA GLY A 107 -3.70 7.58 15.27
C GLY A 107 -2.36 7.52 16.00
N GLY A 108 -1.34 8.00 15.30
CA GLY A 108 0.05 8.11 15.74
C GLY A 108 0.83 8.81 14.63
N GLU A 109 1.64 9.80 14.97
CA GLU A 109 2.51 10.52 14.04
C GLU A 109 3.93 9.94 14.17
N ALA A 110 4.53 9.59 13.03
CA ALA A 110 5.89 9.06 12.97
C ALA A 110 6.75 10.00 12.13
N GLY A 111 7.77 10.59 12.76
CA GLY A 111 8.83 11.35 12.10
C GLY A 111 10.14 10.56 12.15
N LEU A 112 10.90 10.59 11.07
CA LEU A 112 12.27 10.09 11.04
C LEU A 112 13.21 11.20 11.52
N TYR A 113 14.13 10.87 12.43
CA TYR A 113 15.15 11.78 12.96
C TYR A 113 16.54 11.36 12.48
#